data_AF-A0A536L635-F1
#
_entry.id   AF-A0A536L635-F1
#
_cell.length_a   1.000
_cell.length_b   1.000
_cell.length_c   1.000
_cell.angle_alpha   90.00
_cell.angle_beta   90.00
_cell.angle_gamma   90.00
#
_symmetry.space_group_name_H-M   'P 1'
#
loop_
_entity.id
_entity.type
_entity.pdbx_description
1 polymer ?
#
loop_
_entity_poly.entity_id
_entity_poly.type
_entity_poly.pdbx_seq_one_letter_code
_entity_poly.pdbx_strand_id
1 'polypeptide(L)'
;LARDVWDDPQLAGRLEQDAVTLRERFNRDYWLEARGHYALALDGEKRPVDAMSSNVGHLLWSGIVPSDRAALMATRLMSPEMFTGWGIRTMSANDAGYNPIEYHNGTVWPHDTAFAAEGMRRYGHREQASHLALMLIQAAAAFEYRLPEVFAGFAREETGAPVEYPTASRPQAWAAGAPLLALRTALGLDVVDGTLRIDPHLSQGWGRVRLDHIAVGARAAGTLLG
;
A
#
# COMPACT_ATOMS: atom_id res chain seq x y z
N LEU A 1 -13.56 -7.66 16.88
CA LEU A 1 -12.84 -7.17 18.09
C LEU A 1 -13.80 -6.74 19.20
N ALA A 2 -14.50 -5.60 19.06
CA ALA A 2 -15.44 -5.14 20.10
C ALA A 2 -16.50 -6.21 20.45
N ARG A 3 -17.11 -6.82 19.43
CA ARG A 3 -18.06 -7.93 19.60
C ARG A 3 -17.38 -9.21 20.11
N ASP A 4 -16.32 -9.66 19.44
CA ASP A 4 -15.82 -11.04 19.61
C ASP A 4 -14.75 -11.21 20.70
N VAL A 5 -14.11 -10.12 21.12
CA VAL A 5 -12.99 -10.12 22.08
C VAL A 5 -13.34 -9.36 23.34
N TRP A 6 -14.03 -8.22 23.22
CA TRP A 6 -14.41 -7.39 24.36
C TRP A 6 -15.83 -7.64 24.86
N ASP A 7 -16.60 -8.48 24.14
CA ASP A 7 -18.01 -8.77 24.45
C ASP A 7 -18.89 -7.50 24.58
N ASP A 8 -18.60 -6.49 23.76
CA ASP A 8 -19.32 -5.21 23.72
C ASP A 8 -20.07 -5.06 22.38
N PRO A 9 -21.28 -5.62 22.27
CA PRO A 9 -22.08 -5.55 21.05
C PRO A 9 -22.61 -4.13 20.76
N GLN A 10 -22.76 -3.29 21.79
CA GLN A 10 -23.25 -1.92 21.63
C GLN A 10 -22.19 -1.04 20.98
N LEU A 11 -20.95 -1.12 21.47
CA LEU A 11 -19.80 -0.46 20.85
C LEU A 11 -19.58 -0.97 19.43
N ALA A 12 -19.68 -2.28 19.20
CA ALA A 12 -19.54 -2.86 17.87
C ALA A 12 -20.56 -2.28 16.89
N GLY A 13 -21.86 -2.26 17.26
CA GLY A 13 -22.92 -1.71 16.42
C GLY A 13 -22.73 -0.22 16.12
N ARG A 14 -22.30 0.57 17.12
CA ARG A 14 -21.97 2.00 16.90
C ARG A 14 -20.81 2.17 15.92
N LEU A 15 -19.70 1.45 16.10
CA LEU A 15 -18.53 1.55 15.22
C LEU A 15 -18.83 1.11 13.78
N GLU A 16 -19.67 0.09 13.61
CA GLU A 16 -20.15 -0.34 12.29
C GLU A 16 -20.97 0.76 11.60
N GLN A 17 -21.88 1.40 12.33
CA GLN A 17 -22.68 2.53 11.81
C GLN A 17 -21.81 3.76 11.49
N ASP A 18 -20.84 4.07 12.36
CA ASP A 18 -19.90 5.16 12.16
C ASP A 18 -19.05 4.92 10.91
N ALA A 19 -18.59 3.68 10.68
CA ALA A 19 -17.82 3.31 9.50
C ALA A 19 -18.63 3.47 8.20
N VAL A 20 -19.91 3.07 8.19
CA VAL A 20 -20.81 3.28 7.04
C VAL A 20 -20.97 4.78 6.75
N THR A 21 -21.27 5.56 7.79
CA THR A 21 -21.47 7.01 7.68
C THR A 21 -20.20 7.73 7.21
N LEU A 22 -19.03 7.33 7.72
CA LEU A 22 -17.74 7.84 7.31
C LEU A 22 -17.47 7.53 5.83
N ARG A 23 -17.70 6.28 5.41
CA ARG A 23 -17.51 5.85 4.02
C ARG A 23 -18.36 6.69 3.08
N GLU A 24 -19.63 6.91 3.38
CA GLU A 24 -20.53 7.71 2.54
C GLU A 24 -20.07 9.17 2.43
N ARG A 25 -19.81 9.81 3.56
CA ARG A 25 -19.38 11.22 3.60
C ARG A 25 -18.03 11.41 2.91
N PHE A 26 -17.06 10.55 3.19
CA PHE A 26 -15.73 10.62 2.58
C PHE A 26 -15.81 10.50 1.06
N ASN A 27 -16.58 9.54 0.55
CA ASN A 27 -16.73 9.32 -0.89
C ASN A 27 -17.50 10.40 -1.64
N ARG A 28 -18.35 11.14 -0.93
CA ARG A 28 -19.03 12.33 -1.45
C ARG A 28 -18.12 13.54 -1.46
N ASP A 29 -17.39 13.77 -0.37
CA ASP A 29 -16.69 15.04 -0.12
C ASP A 29 -15.26 15.07 -0.71
N TYR A 30 -14.59 13.92 -0.82
CA TYR A 30 -13.18 13.86 -1.22
C TYR A 30 -12.94 13.31 -2.63
N TRP A 31 -13.94 12.73 -3.30
CA TRP A 31 -13.74 12.18 -4.64
C TRP A 31 -13.69 13.28 -5.70
N LEU A 32 -12.62 13.27 -6.51
CA LEU A 32 -12.42 14.23 -7.59
C LEU A 32 -12.67 13.55 -8.93
N GLU A 33 -13.92 13.59 -9.41
CA GLU A 33 -14.36 12.93 -10.65
C GLU A 33 -13.45 13.28 -11.84
N ALA A 34 -13.12 14.57 -12.01
CA ALA A 34 -12.29 15.05 -13.11
C ALA A 34 -10.82 14.59 -13.03
N ARG A 35 -10.33 14.23 -11.84
CA ARG A 35 -8.94 13.79 -11.59
C ARG A 35 -8.83 12.26 -11.50
N GLY A 36 -9.93 11.56 -11.22
CA GLY A 36 -9.95 10.11 -11.07
C GLY A 36 -9.26 9.59 -9.80
N HIS A 37 -9.17 10.41 -8.75
CA HIS A 37 -8.65 10.03 -7.44
C HIS A 37 -9.28 10.88 -6.33
N TYR A 38 -8.88 10.63 -5.08
CA TYR A 38 -9.35 11.39 -3.94
C TYR A 38 -8.46 12.62 -3.70
N ALA A 39 -9.06 13.70 -3.23
CA ALA A 39 -8.36 14.87 -2.74
C ALA A 39 -7.46 14.50 -1.56
N LEU A 40 -6.26 15.08 -1.51
CA LEU A 40 -5.34 14.91 -0.39
C LEU A 40 -5.94 15.47 0.91
N ALA A 41 -6.62 16.61 0.80
CA ALA A 41 -7.26 17.29 1.91
C ALA A 41 -8.39 18.20 1.39
N LEU A 42 -9.17 18.74 2.33
CA LEU A 42 -9.98 19.95 2.12
C LEU A 42 -9.33 21.08 2.93
N ASP A 43 -9.09 22.23 2.31
CA ASP A 43 -8.49 23.39 2.99
C ASP A 43 -9.44 24.05 4.01
N GLY A 44 -9.01 25.18 4.58
CA GLY A 44 -9.80 25.94 5.56
C GLY A 44 -11.16 26.40 5.00
N GLU A 45 -11.24 26.67 3.71
CA GLU A 45 -12.44 27.05 2.96
C GLU A 45 -13.18 25.85 2.34
N LYS A 46 -12.78 24.62 2.68
CA LYS A 46 -13.35 23.36 2.15
C LYS A 46 -13.14 23.16 0.65
N ARG A 47 -12.15 23.81 0.06
CA ARG A 47 -11.75 23.55 -1.32
C ARG A 47 -10.85 22.31 -1.34
N PRO A 48 -11.00 21.43 -2.34
CA PRO A 48 -10.12 20.27 -2.46
C PRO A 48 -8.68 20.64 -2.75
N VAL A 49 -7.75 20.03 -2.02
CA VAL A 49 -6.33 19.96 -2.38
C VAL A 49 -6.19 18.76 -3.30
N ASP A 50 -6.01 19.01 -4.60
CA ASP A 50 -6.16 18.03 -5.67
C ASP A 50 -4.85 17.36 -6.11
N ALA A 51 -3.78 17.53 -5.33
CA ALA A 51 -2.54 16.78 -5.54
C ALA A 51 -2.77 15.28 -5.38
N MET A 52 -2.23 14.50 -6.32
CA MET A 52 -2.23 13.05 -6.24
C MET A 52 -1.06 12.58 -5.38
N SER A 53 -1.36 11.81 -4.34
CA SER A 53 -0.39 11.33 -3.35
C SER A 53 -0.45 9.82 -3.15
N SER A 54 0.59 9.25 -2.53
CA SER A 54 0.62 7.84 -2.13
C SER A 54 -0.47 7.49 -1.11
N ASN A 55 -0.98 8.48 -0.36
CA ASN A 55 -2.01 8.30 0.66
C ASN A 55 -3.28 7.63 0.13
N VAL A 56 -3.58 7.78 -1.16
CA VAL A 56 -4.74 7.14 -1.78
C VAL A 56 -4.62 5.60 -1.79
N GLY A 57 -3.39 5.06 -1.69
CA GLY A 57 -3.15 3.63 -1.45
C GLY A 57 -3.69 3.14 -0.11
N HIS A 58 -3.67 3.97 0.94
CA HIS A 58 -4.29 3.66 2.24
C HIS A 58 -5.82 3.58 2.15
N LEU A 59 -6.43 4.35 1.25
CA LEU A 59 -7.87 4.27 1.00
C LEU A 59 -8.26 2.91 0.40
N LEU A 60 -7.47 2.40 -0.56
CA LEU A 60 -7.63 1.03 -1.05
C LEU A 60 -7.39 0.01 0.06
N TRP A 61 -6.33 0.16 0.85
CA TRP A 61 -6.04 -0.78 1.94
C TRP A 61 -7.16 -0.86 2.99
N SER A 62 -7.72 0.28 3.39
CA SER A 62 -8.79 0.35 4.40
C SER A 62 -10.14 -0.19 3.90
N GLY A 63 -10.35 -0.27 2.58
CA GLY A 63 -11.61 -0.71 1.99
C GLY A 63 -12.68 0.39 1.92
N ILE A 64 -12.32 1.66 2.15
CA ILE A 64 -13.26 2.79 2.10
C ILE A 64 -13.70 3.13 0.66
N VAL A 65 -12.94 2.68 -0.34
CA VAL A 65 -13.15 3.00 -1.76
C VAL A 65 -14.28 2.12 -2.37
N PRO A 66 -15.27 2.69 -3.05
CA PRO A 66 -16.23 1.94 -3.86
C PRO A 66 -15.56 1.14 -4.98
N SER A 67 -16.08 -0.05 -5.30
CA SER A 67 -15.45 -0.98 -6.25
C SER A 67 -15.31 -0.43 -7.67
N ASP A 68 -16.22 0.45 -8.09
CA ASP A 68 -16.21 1.16 -9.38
C ASP A 68 -15.04 2.15 -9.51
N ARG A 69 -14.50 2.66 -8.39
CA ARG A 69 -13.37 3.61 -8.37
C ARG A 69 -12.01 2.94 -8.18
N ALA A 70 -11.98 1.75 -7.60
CA ALA A 70 -10.74 1.07 -7.24
C ALA A 70 -9.83 0.75 -8.45
N ALA A 71 -10.42 0.36 -9.58
CA ALA A 71 -9.68 0.07 -10.81
C ALA A 71 -8.98 1.32 -11.37
N LEU A 72 -9.66 2.46 -11.32
CA LEU A 72 -9.09 3.73 -11.75
C LEU A 72 -7.94 4.14 -10.83
N MET A 73 -8.13 4.03 -9.51
CA MET A 73 -7.06 4.32 -8.54
C MET A 73 -5.84 3.42 -8.71
N ALA A 74 -6.04 2.12 -8.91
CA ALA A 74 -4.94 1.19 -9.17
C ALA A 74 -4.17 1.60 -10.43
N THR A 75 -4.88 1.96 -11.50
CA THR A 75 -4.26 2.46 -12.74
C THR A 75 -3.46 3.75 -12.51
N ARG A 76 -4.02 4.71 -11.77
CA ARG A 76 -3.33 5.98 -11.47
C ARG A 76 -2.10 5.76 -10.60
N LEU A 77 -2.17 4.92 -9.56
CA LEU A 77 -1.02 4.60 -8.71
C LEU A 77 0.10 3.92 -9.51
N MET A 78 -0.23 3.08 -10.49
CA MET A 78 0.74 2.40 -11.35
C MET A 78 1.25 3.24 -12.53
N SER A 79 0.75 4.47 -12.69
CA SER A 79 1.16 5.34 -13.79
C SER A 79 2.61 5.86 -13.59
N PRO A 80 3.32 6.28 -14.66
CA PRO A 80 4.69 6.77 -14.56
C PRO A 80 4.87 8.02 -13.68
N GLU A 81 3.80 8.80 -13.50
CA GLU A 81 3.81 9.97 -12.62
C GLU A 81 3.82 9.59 -11.13
N MET A 82 3.40 8.38 -10.76
CA MET A 82 3.37 7.89 -9.38
C MET A 82 4.37 6.75 -9.12
N PHE A 83 4.39 5.74 -9.98
CA PHE A 83 5.24 4.57 -9.80
C PHE A 83 6.62 4.81 -10.41
N THR A 84 7.66 4.70 -9.58
CA THR A 84 9.05 4.96 -9.98
C THR A 84 9.74 3.77 -10.61
N GLY A 85 9.12 2.60 -10.68
CA GLY A 85 9.84 1.33 -10.92
C GLY A 85 10.47 0.72 -9.64
N TRP A 86 10.46 1.45 -8.52
CA TRP A 86 10.87 0.96 -7.19
C TRP A 86 9.72 0.97 -6.17
N GLY A 87 8.82 1.97 -6.27
CA GLY A 87 7.64 2.11 -5.42
C GLY A 87 6.82 3.33 -5.80
N ILE A 88 5.85 3.69 -4.95
CA ILE A 88 4.93 4.80 -5.21
C ILE A 88 5.49 6.10 -4.59
N ARG A 89 5.60 7.15 -5.40
CA ARG A 89 5.96 8.51 -4.96
C ARG A 89 4.92 9.03 -3.99
N THR A 90 5.34 9.81 -3.01
CA THR A 90 4.41 10.50 -2.09
C THR A 90 3.60 11.59 -2.78
N MET A 91 4.08 12.11 -3.92
CA MET A 91 3.36 13.06 -4.77
C MET A 91 3.62 12.75 -6.25
N SER A 92 2.60 12.95 -7.09
CA SER A 92 2.71 12.78 -8.53
C SER A 92 3.73 13.73 -9.13
N ALA A 93 4.55 13.21 -10.04
CA ALA A 93 5.55 13.99 -10.78
C ALA A 93 4.95 15.13 -11.62
N ASN A 94 3.63 15.10 -11.85
CA ASN A 94 2.88 16.12 -12.60
C ASN A 94 2.31 17.24 -11.72
N ASP A 95 2.33 17.10 -10.39
CA ASP A 95 1.82 18.13 -9.49
C ASP A 95 2.89 19.15 -9.14
N ALA A 96 2.49 20.41 -8.99
CA ALA A 96 3.42 21.54 -8.85
C ALA A 96 4.35 21.46 -7.62
N GLY A 97 3.94 20.73 -6.58
CA GLY A 97 4.75 20.53 -5.38
C GLY A 97 5.82 19.45 -5.51
N TYR A 98 5.87 18.72 -6.62
CA TYR A 98 6.72 17.56 -6.74
C TYR A 98 8.22 17.88 -6.71
N ASN A 99 8.94 17.15 -5.87
CA ASN A 99 10.39 17.15 -5.78
C ASN A 99 10.89 15.75 -5.33
N PRO A 100 11.70 15.03 -6.12
CA PRO A 100 12.12 13.65 -5.84
C PRO A 100 12.90 13.48 -4.53
N ILE A 101 13.45 14.57 -4.00
CA ILE A 101 14.24 14.59 -2.77
C ILE A 101 13.54 15.37 -1.65
N GLU A 102 12.23 15.59 -1.74
CA GLU A 102 11.44 16.23 -0.70
C GLU A 102 10.59 15.22 0.07
N TYR A 103 10.73 15.23 1.39
CA TYR A 103 10.24 14.18 2.30
C TYR A 103 8.79 13.75 2.05
N HIS A 104 7.86 14.70 1.94
CA HIS A 104 6.44 14.40 1.68
C HIS A 104 6.00 14.63 0.22
N ASN A 105 6.85 15.23 -0.61
CA ASN A 105 6.43 15.77 -1.91
C ASN A 105 7.14 15.10 -3.08
N GLY A 106 7.61 13.87 -2.95
CA GLY A 106 8.13 13.14 -4.10
C GLY A 106 9.08 12.00 -3.78
N THR A 107 9.46 11.79 -2.51
CA THR A 107 10.16 10.55 -2.11
C THR A 107 9.26 9.32 -2.23
N VAL A 108 9.82 8.13 -2.03
CA VAL A 108 9.08 6.86 -1.97
C VAL A 108 9.15 6.32 -0.56
N TRP A 109 7.98 5.99 -0.01
CA TRP A 109 7.82 5.44 1.32
C TRP A 109 7.52 3.93 1.19
N PRO A 110 8.39 3.04 1.71
CA PRO A 110 8.17 1.59 1.64
C PRO A 110 6.81 1.13 2.15
N HIS A 111 6.36 1.68 3.28
CA HIS A 111 5.11 1.27 3.91
C HIS A 111 3.88 1.71 3.09
N ASP A 112 3.88 2.94 2.56
CA ASP A 112 2.81 3.41 1.65
C ASP A 112 2.72 2.55 0.40
N THR A 113 3.87 2.18 -0.18
CA THR A 113 3.92 1.28 -1.34
C THR A 113 3.34 -0.09 -0.98
N ALA A 114 3.67 -0.64 0.20
CA ALA A 114 3.14 -1.92 0.67
C ALA A 114 1.62 -1.85 0.93
N PHE A 115 1.12 -0.75 1.49
CA PHE A 115 -0.33 -0.53 1.67
C PHE A 115 -1.05 -0.41 0.33
N ALA A 116 -0.50 0.33 -0.63
CA ALA A 116 -1.05 0.40 -1.98
C ALA A 116 -1.14 -0.99 -2.62
N ALA A 117 -0.09 -1.80 -2.51
CA ALA A 117 -0.07 -3.18 -3.03
C ALA A 117 -1.14 -4.07 -2.35
N GLU A 118 -1.23 -4.07 -1.02
CA GLU A 118 -2.26 -4.84 -0.31
C GLU A 118 -3.68 -4.34 -0.62
N GLY A 119 -3.86 -3.03 -0.74
CA GLY A 119 -5.12 -2.43 -1.19
C GLY A 119 -5.52 -2.92 -2.58
N MET A 120 -4.61 -2.86 -3.55
CA MET A 120 -4.83 -3.41 -4.89
C MET A 120 -5.23 -4.89 -4.85
N ARG A 121 -4.55 -5.72 -4.04
CA ARG A 121 -4.89 -7.14 -3.88
C ARG A 121 -6.32 -7.33 -3.35
N ARG A 122 -6.72 -6.57 -2.33
CA ARG A 122 -8.06 -6.64 -1.72
C ARG A 122 -9.19 -6.31 -2.71
N TYR A 123 -8.91 -5.49 -3.73
CA TYR A 123 -9.84 -5.17 -4.82
C TYR A 123 -9.67 -6.07 -6.06
N GLY A 124 -8.81 -7.09 -6.01
CA GLY A 124 -8.61 -8.05 -7.11
C GLY A 124 -7.59 -7.65 -8.16
N HIS A 125 -6.88 -6.53 -7.99
CA HIS A 125 -5.79 -6.08 -8.87
C HIS A 125 -4.47 -6.79 -8.53
N ARG A 126 -4.48 -8.13 -8.62
CA ARG A 126 -3.42 -9.00 -8.12
C ARG A 126 -2.10 -8.87 -8.87
N GLU A 127 -2.14 -8.60 -10.18
CA GLU A 127 -0.93 -8.38 -10.98
C GLU A 127 -0.19 -7.12 -10.53
N GLN A 128 -0.89 -5.98 -10.44
CA GLN A 128 -0.32 -4.72 -9.96
C GLN A 128 0.19 -4.83 -8.53
N ALA A 129 -0.59 -5.48 -7.65
CA ALA A 129 -0.21 -5.74 -6.27
C ALA A 129 1.08 -6.55 -6.16
N SER A 130 1.18 -7.65 -6.92
CA SER A 130 2.34 -8.52 -6.95
C SER A 130 3.57 -7.84 -7.52
N HIS A 131 3.38 -7.00 -8.55
CA HIS A 131 4.47 -6.26 -9.18
C HIS A 131 5.05 -5.21 -8.21
N LEU A 132 4.22 -4.42 -7.54
CA LEU A 132 4.67 -3.49 -6.50
C LEU A 132 5.38 -4.20 -5.36
N ALA A 133 4.84 -5.34 -4.91
CA ALA A 133 5.48 -6.15 -3.87
C ALA A 133 6.87 -6.63 -4.28
N LEU A 134 7.04 -7.09 -5.53
CA LEU A 134 8.34 -7.48 -6.07
C LEU A 134 9.32 -6.32 -6.11
N MET A 135 8.89 -5.15 -6.61
CA MET A 135 9.76 -3.98 -6.70
C MET A 135 10.21 -3.47 -5.34
N LEU A 136 9.35 -3.57 -4.33
CA LEU A 136 9.73 -3.24 -2.95
C LEU A 136 10.82 -4.18 -2.41
N ILE A 137 10.73 -5.48 -2.71
CA ILE A 137 11.76 -6.47 -2.34
C ILE A 137 13.06 -6.21 -3.12
N GLN A 138 12.98 -5.85 -4.40
CA GLN A 138 14.16 -5.47 -5.18
C GLN A 138 14.82 -4.19 -4.64
N ALA A 139 14.02 -3.19 -4.26
CA ALA A 139 14.52 -1.98 -3.61
C ALA A 139 15.21 -2.32 -2.27
N ALA A 140 14.63 -3.25 -1.48
CA ALA A 140 15.25 -3.71 -0.24
C ALA A 140 16.64 -4.30 -0.47
N ALA A 141 16.85 -5.05 -1.56
CA ALA A 141 18.16 -5.61 -1.89
C ALA A 141 19.23 -4.53 -2.11
N ALA A 142 18.87 -3.39 -2.72
CA ALA A 142 19.77 -2.24 -2.87
C ALA A 142 20.15 -1.57 -1.53
N PHE A 143 19.36 -1.83 -0.48
CA PHE A 143 19.57 -1.31 0.87
C PHE A 143 19.99 -2.40 1.88
N GLU A 144 20.65 -3.47 1.42
CA GLU A 144 21.10 -4.60 2.25
C GLU A 144 19.95 -5.23 3.07
N TYR A 145 18.76 -5.28 2.47
CA TYR A 145 17.51 -5.72 3.09
C TYR A 145 17.09 -4.93 4.34
N ARG A 146 17.63 -3.71 4.49
CA ARG A 146 17.29 -2.74 5.52
C ARG A 146 16.71 -1.49 4.87
N LEU A 147 15.46 -1.63 4.40
CA LEU A 147 14.72 -0.52 3.78
C LEU A 147 14.75 0.70 4.71
N PRO A 148 15.12 1.88 4.18
CA PRO A 148 15.07 3.12 4.93
C PRO A 148 13.62 3.55 5.16
N GLU A 149 13.42 4.51 6.05
CA GLU A 149 12.13 5.19 6.22
C GLU A 149 11.54 5.69 4.89
N VAL A 150 12.40 6.33 4.08
CA VAL A 150 12.11 6.86 2.76
C VAL A 150 13.35 6.74 1.88
N PHE A 151 13.18 6.74 0.57
CA PHE A 151 14.25 6.93 -0.42
C PHE A 151 13.80 7.90 -1.52
N ALA A 152 14.73 8.50 -2.26
CA ALA A 152 14.38 9.51 -3.25
C ALA A 152 13.53 8.91 -4.37
N GLY A 153 12.52 9.65 -4.83
CA GLY A 153 11.61 9.20 -5.87
C GLY A 153 12.10 9.51 -7.27
N PHE A 154 13.34 9.20 -7.61
CA PHE A 154 13.73 9.22 -9.02
C PHE A 154 13.13 8.03 -9.76
N ALA A 155 12.87 8.18 -11.06
CA ALA A 155 12.46 7.03 -11.87
C ALA A 155 13.63 6.03 -11.97
N ARG A 156 13.31 4.74 -11.98
CA ARG A 156 14.30 3.65 -12.04
C ARG A 156 15.19 3.76 -13.28
N GLU A 157 14.63 4.23 -14.39
CA GLU A 157 15.32 4.44 -15.66
C GLU A 157 16.35 5.57 -15.59
N GLU A 158 16.19 6.52 -14.66
CA GLU A 158 17.10 7.67 -14.50
C GLU A 158 18.34 7.31 -13.67
N THR A 159 18.18 6.48 -12.64
CA THR A 159 19.24 6.23 -11.66
C THR A 159 19.78 4.80 -11.64
N GLY A 160 19.04 3.83 -12.18
CA GLY A 160 19.41 2.41 -12.20
C GLY A 160 19.34 1.70 -10.84
N ALA A 161 19.29 2.45 -9.73
CA ALA A 161 19.12 1.96 -8.35
C ALA A 161 18.32 2.98 -7.51
N PRO A 162 17.64 2.56 -6.43
CA PRO A 162 17.02 3.50 -5.50
C PRO A 162 18.07 4.43 -4.88
N VAL A 163 17.80 5.74 -4.90
CA VAL A 163 18.74 6.74 -4.37
C VAL A 163 18.44 7.00 -2.90
N GLU A 164 19.47 6.96 -2.06
CA GLU A 164 19.34 7.17 -0.63
C GLU A 164 18.87 8.60 -0.29
N TYR A 165 17.97 8.70 0.69
CA TYR A 165 17.56 9.98 1.26
C TYR A 165 18.45 10.31 2.48
N PRO A 166 19.21 11.42 2.48
CA PRO A 166 20.32 11.63 3.41
C PRO A 166 19.99 11.57 4.90
N THR A 167 18.76 11.89 5.31
CA THR A 167 18.33 11.94 6.71
C THR A 167 17.34 10.85 7.09
N ALA A 168 17.20 9.81 6.26
CA ALA A 168 16.27 8.72 6.53
C ALA A 168 16.72 7.84 7.70
N SER A 169 15.77 7.47 8.56
CA SER A 169 16.01 6.55 9.67
C SER A 169 16.27 5.12 9.18
N ARG A 170 17.29 4.43 9.74
CA ARG A 170 17.66 3.03 9.40
C ARG A 170 18.08 2.22 10.66
N PRO A 171 17.24 1.30 11.19
CA PRO A 171 15.92 0.90 10.71
C PRO A 171 14.82 1.87 11.19
N GLN A 172 13.71 1.90 10.46
CA GLN A 172 12.49 2.61 10.86
C GLN A 172 11.33 1.61 10.99
N ALA A 173 10.50 1.77 12.02
CA ALA A 173 9.53 0.74 12.42
C ALA A 173 8.47 0.42 11.35
N TRP A 174 7.95 1.41 10.64
CA TRP A 174 6.98 1.23 9.56
C TRP A 174 7.63 0.60 8.32
N ALA A 175 8.84 1.03 7.96
CA ALA A 175 9.59 0.48 6.83
C ALA A 175 9.96 -1.01 7.05
N ALA A 176 10.22 -1.42 8.30
CA ALA A 176 10.53 -2.80 8.64
C ALA A 176 9.36 -3.78 8.39
N GLY A 177 8.11 -3.31 8.50
CA GLY A 177 6.92 -4.13 8.21
C GLY A 177 6.62 -4.27 6.72
N ALA A 178 7.14 -3.38 5.88
CA ALA A 178 6.78 -3.28 4.47
C ALA A 178 7.15 -4.54 3.64
N PRO A 179 8.34 -5.15 3.78
CA PRO A 179 8.67 -6.41 3.10
C PRO A 179 7.78 -7.58 3.53
N LEU A 180 7.40 -7.64 4.80
CA LEU A 180 6.52 -8.70 5.33
C LEU A 180 5.12 -8.58 4.74
N LEU A 181 4.58 -7.36 4.68
CA LEU A 181 3.30 -7.12 4.01
C LEU A 181 3.39 -7.43 2.52
N ALA A 182 4.45 -7.00 1.82
CA ALA A 182 4.65 -7.30 0.40
C ALA A 182 4.67 -8.82 0.11
N LEU A 183 5.38 -9.60 0.92
CA LEU A 183 5.37 -11.07 0.82
C LEU A 183 3.97 -11.65 1.04
N ARG A 184 3.28 -11.20 2.10
CA ARG A 184 1.90 -11.61 2.38
C ARG A 184 0.97 -11.28 1.20
N THR A 185 1.12 -10.10 0.60
CA THR A 185 0.33 -9.63 -0.54
C THR A 185 0.55 -10.54 -1.76
N ALA A 186 1.79 -10.76 -2.18
CA ALA A 186 2.09 -11.56 -3.37
C ALA A 186 1.72 -13.04 -3.20
N LEU A 187 1.88 -13.59 -2.00
CA LEU A 187 1.57 -14.98 -1.71
C LEU A 187 0.10 -15.21 -1.32
N GLY A 188 -0.69 -14.14 -1.18
CA GLY A 188 -2.09 -14.21 -0.78
C GLY A 188 -2.29 -14.95 0.53
N LEU A 189 -1.50 -14.59 1.56
CA LEU A 189 -1.56 -15.23 2.87
C LEU A 189 -2.61 -14.56 3.75
N ASP A 190 -3.71 -15.26 4.01
CA ASP A 190 -4.80 -14.78 4.86
C ASP A 190 -5.14 -15.81 5.94
N VAL A 191 -5.41 -15.35 7.16
CA VAL A 191 -5.92 -16.22 8.23
C VAL A 191 -7.41 -16.00 8.34
N VAL A 192 -8.19 -17.03 8.02
CA VAL A 192 -9.65 -16.99 8.09
C VAL A 192 -10.11 -18.14 8.98
N ASP A 193 -10.86 -17.81 10.03
CA ASP A 193 -11.35 -18.76 11.03
C ASP A 193 -10.21 -19.63 11.62
N GLY A 194 -9.06 -19.00 11.89
CA GLY A 194 -7.87 -19.66 12.43
C GLY A 194 -7.11 -20.56 11.45
N THR A 195 -7.52 -20.61 10.17
CA THR A 195 -6.88 -21.41 9.12
C THR A 195 -6.14 -20.51 8.14
N LEU A 196 -4.90 -20.87 7.80
CA LEU A 196 -4.15 -20.17 6.76
C LEU A 196 -4.67 -20.56 5.38
N ARG A 197 -5.13 -19.56 4.65
CA ARG A 197 -5.44 -19.61 3.23
C ARG A 197 -4.26 -19.02 2.47
N ILE A 198 -3.92 -19.68 1.38
CA ILE A 198 -2.80 -19.34 0.51
C ILE A 198 -3.35 -19.28 -0.91
N ASP A 199 -3.28 -18.10 -1.54
CA ASP A 199 -3.70 -17.88 -2.92
C ASP A 199 -2.68 -16.97 -3.61
N PRO A 200 -1.54 -17.52 -4.06
CA PRO A 200 -0.44 -16.71 -4.55
C PRO A 200 -0.72 -16.17 -5.96
N HIS A 201 -0.33 -14.93 -6.19
CA HIS A 201 -0.21 -14.33 -7.52
C HIS A 201 1.19 -13.74 -7.65
N LEU A 202 2.03 -14.39 -8.44
CA LEU A 202 3.41 -13.97 -8.66
C LEU A 202 3.55 -13.39 -10.05
N SER A 203 3.68 -12.07 -10.13
CA SER A 203 4.00 -11.35 -11.35
C SER A 203 5.36 -11.78 -11.92
N GLN A 204 5.68 -11.35 -13.14
CA GLN A 204 6.96 -11.68 -13.74
C GLN A 204 8.14 -11.17 -12.89
N GLY A 205 9.11 -12.05 -12.61
CA GLY A 205 10.38 -11.71 -11.96
C GLY A 205 10.58 -12.26 -10.53
N TRP A 206 9.57 -12.86 -9.91
CA TRP A 206 9.69 -13.48 -8.58
C TRP A 206 10.59 -14.72 -8.54
N GLY A 207 10.69 -15.46 -9.65
CA GLY A 207 11.35 -16.77 -9.66
C GLY A 207 10.59 -17.79 -8.81
N ARG A 208 11.33 -18.64 -8.09
CA ARG A 208 10.74 -19.65 -7.19
C ARG A 208 10.73 -19.14 -5.76
N VAL A 209 9.54 -19.09 -5.16
CA VAL A 209 9.34 -18.68 -3.77
C VAL A 209 8.86 -19.88 -2.97
N ARG A 210 9.52 -20.18 -1.85
CA ARG A 210 9.09 -21.20 -0.89
C ARG A 210 9.05 -20.57 0.50
N LEU A 211 7.95 -20.80 1.20
CA LEU A 211 7.85 -20.53 2.64
C LEU A 211 7.73 -21.87 3.36
N ASP A 212 8.53 -22.05 4.40
CA ASP A 212 8.48 -23.22 5.26
C ASP A 212 8.19 -22.80 6.69
N HIS A 213 7.64 -23.72 7.48
CA HIS A 213 7.45 -23.55 8.92
C HIS A 213 6.58 -22.33 9.32
N ILE A 214 5.54 -22.00 8.54
CA ILE A 214 4.64 -20.87 8.86
C ILE A 214 3.73 -21.25 10.03
N ALA A 215 3.88 -20.62 11.19
CA ALA A 215 2.95 -20.85 12.30
C ALA A 215 1.63 -20.09 12.13
N VAL A 216 0.50 -20.76 12.41
CA VAL A 216 -0.85 -20.20 12.30
C VAL A 216 -1.63 -20.55 13.57
N GLY A 217 -1.94 -19.54 14.37
CA GLY A 217 -2.44 -19.77 15.73
C GLY A 217 -1.40 -20.50 16.59
N ALA A 218 -1.86 -21.37 17.50
CA ALA A 218 -0.98 -22.15 18.38
C ALA A 218 -0.38 -23.42 17.73
N ARG A 219 -0.47 -23.59 16.40
CA ARG A 219 0.09 -24.76 15.69
C ARG A 219 0.84 -24.33 14.42
N ALA A 220 2.00 -24.96 14.19
CA ALA A 220 2.79 -24.73 12.98
C ALA A 220 2.08 -25.30 11.74
N ALA A 221 1.80 -24.48 10.74
CA ALA A 221 1.34 -24.92 9.42
C ALA A 221 2.55 -25.02 8.46
N GLY A 222 2.97 -26.25 8.16
CA GLY A 222 3.90 -26.48 7.05
C GLY A 222 3.11 -26.62 5.75
N THR A 223 3.36 -25.75 4.76
CA THR A 223 2.88 -26.01 3.39
C THR A 223 3.95 -25.60 2.37
N LEU A 224 4.49 -26.60 1.66
CA LEU A 224 5.26 -26.43 0.44
C LEU A 224 4.31 -26.06 -0.72
N LEU A 225 4.68 -25.07 -1.52
CA LEU A 225 4.17 -24.92 -2.88
C LEU A 225 5.35 -24.91 -3.87
N GLY A 226 5.17 -25.67 -4.96
CA GLY A 226 6.18 -26.06 -5.94
C GLY A 226 6.71 -24.92 -6.77
#